data_AF-A0A6N7WZ46-F1
#
_entry.id   AF-A0A6N7WZ46-F1
#
_cell.length_a   1.000
_cell.length_b   1.000
_cell.length_c   1.000
_cell.angle_alpha   90.00
_cell.angle_beta   90.00
_cell.angle_gamma   90.00
#
_symmetry.space_group_name_H-M   'P 1'
#
loop_
_entity.id
_entity.type
_entity.pdbx_description
1 polymer ?
#
loop_
_entity_poly.entity_id
_entity_poly.type
_entity_poly.pdbx_seq_one_letter_code
_entity_poly.pdbx_strand_id
1 'polypeptide(L)' 'MDKEKMNASGCRDETAYEAMKNIRREERKKLIADITELAARRGYEITSNIRLEEIKEVDGI' A
#
# COMPACT_ATOMS: atom_id res chain seq x y z
N MET A 1 -3.14 -7.70 -19.85
CA MET A 1 -3.48 -8.88 -19.03
C MET A 1 -3.17 -8.56 -17.59
N ASP A 2 -4.16 -8.58 -16.72
CA ASP A 2 -4.02 -8.36 -15.27
C ASP A 2 -3.20 -9.51 -14.65
N LYS A 3 -1.88 -9.44 -14.77
CA LYS A 3 -0.95 -10.44 -14.22
C LYS A 3 -1.08 -10.59 -12.70
N GLU A 4 -1.62 -9.59 -12.02
CA GLU A 4 -1.87 -9.62 -10.57
C GLU A 4 -2.97 -10.60 -10.15
N LYS A 5 -3.87 -11.00 -11.06
CA LYS A 5 -5.00 -11.90 -10.74
C LYS A 5 -4.71 -13.37 -11.03
N MET A 6 -3.52 -13.69 -11.53
CA MET A 6 -3.12 -15.07 -11.83
C MET A 6 -2.27 -15.62 -10.69
N ASN A 7 -2.63 -16.79 -10.19
CA ASN A 7 -1.77 -17.56 -9.29
C ASN A 7 -0.59 -18.18 -10.08
N ALA A 8 0.37 -18.79 -9.38
CA ALA A 8 1.58 -19.36 -9.98
C ALA A 8 1.32 -20.43 -11.05
N SER A 9 0.11 -21.02 -11.11
CA SER A 9 -0.29 -21.99 -12.14
C SER A 9 -0.99 -21.37 -13.35
N GLY A 10 -1.14 -20.04 -13.39
CA GLY A 10 -1.79 -19.32 -14.49
C GLY A 10 -3.31 -19.34 -14.42
N CYS A 11 -3.90 -19.79 -13.31
CA CYS A 11 -5.34 -19.74 -13.07
C CYS A 11 -5.72 -18.41 -12.41
N ARG A 12 -6.90 -17.88 -12.74
CA ARG A 12 -7.44 -16.69 -12.08
C ARG A 12 -7.82 -17.05 -10.66
N ASP A 13 -7.13 -16.47 -9.69
CA ASP A 13 -7.42 -16.64 -8.27
C ASP A 13 -7.86 -15.30 -7.69
N GLU A 14 -9.17 -15.04 -7.83
CA GLU A 14 -9.78 -13.80 -7.36
C GLU A 14 -9.71 -13.70 -5.83
N THR A 15 -9.77 -14.82 -5.12
CA THR A 15 -9.66 -14.89 -3.67
C THR A 15 -8.27 -14.48 -3.17
N ALA A 16 -7.20 -14.99 -3.79
CA ALA A 16 -5.83 -14.59 -3.45
C ALA A 16 -5.56 -13.11 -3.77
N TYR A 17 -6.09 -12.62 -4.89
CA TYR A 17 -5.98 -11.21 -5.27
C TYR A 17 -6.70 -10.28 -4.28
N GLU A 18 -7.92 -10.62 -3.86
CA GLU A 18 -8.67 -9.85 -2.88
C GLU A 18 -8.02 -9.87 -1.49
N ALA A 19 -7.47 -11.01 -1.07
CA ALA A 19 -6.73 -11.12 0.19
C ALA A 19 -5.51 -10.21 0.20
N MET A 20 -4.67 -10.23 -0.84
CA MET A 20 -3.52 -9.34 -0.94
C MET A 20 -3.92 -7.87 -1.01
N LYS A 21 -4.99 -7.53 -1.72
CA LYS A 21 -5.52 -6.17 -1.79
C LYS A 21 -6.00 -5.67 -0.43
N ASN A 22 -6.65 -6.53 0.36
CA ASN A 22 -7.10 -6.19 1.70
C ASN A 22 -5.92 -5.98 2.66
N ILE A 23 -4.92 -6.86 2.62
CA ILE A 23 -3.68 -6.72 3.42
C ILE A 23 -2.99 -5.38 3.09
N ARG A 24 -2.77 -5.08 1.80
CA ARG A 24 -2.18 -3.80 1.37
C ARG A 24 -3.01 -2.60 1.82
N ARG A 25 -4.34 -2.72 1.85
CA ARG A 25 -5.24 -1.65 2.32
C ARG A 25 -5.10 -1.42 3.82
N GLU A 26 -4.99 -2.48 4.61
CA GLU A 26 -4.78 -2.40 6.05
C GLU A 26 -3.41 -1.83 6.40
N GLU A 27 -2.35 -2.29 5.73
CA GLU A 27 -1.00 -1.75 5.88
C GLU A 27 -0.94 -0.26 5.57
N ARG A 28 -1.57 0.17 4.46
CA ARG A 28 -1.67 1.60 4.11
C ARG A 28 -2.40 2.42 5.15
N LYS A 29 -3.51 1.91 5.70
CA LYS A 29 -4.26 2.60 6.76
C LYS A 29 -3.41 2.75 8.02
N LYS A 30 -2.70 1.68 8.41
CA LYS A 30 -1.81 1.70 9.56
C LYS A 30 -0.69 2.72 9.38
N LEU A 31 -0.06 2.75 8.21
CA LEU A 31 0.99 3.73 7.91
C LEU A 31 0.48 5.18 7.98
N ILE A 32 -0.72 5.45 7.45
CA ILE A 32 -1.33 6.78 7.55
C ILE A 32 -1.60 7.17 9.01
N ALA A 33 -2.09 6.22 9.82
CA ALA A 33 -2.31 6.46 11.25
C ALA A 33 -0.99 6.79 11.97
N ASP A 34 0.07 6.02 11.71
CA ASP A 34 1.40 6.23 12.30
C ASP A 34 1.97 7.61 11.91
N ILE A 35 1.83 8.02 10.64
CA ILE A 35 2.26 9.35 10.16
C ILE A 35 1.44 10.46 10.86
N THR A 36 0.14 10.28 10.98
CA THR A 36 -0.76 11.26 11.62
C THR A 36 -0.41 11.41 13.10
N GLU A 37 -0.20 10.30 13.81
CA GLU A 37 0.20 10.31 15.21
C GLU A 37 1.58 10.96 15.40
N LEU A 38 2.53 10.66 14.51
CA LEU A 38 3.86 11.29 14.53
C LEU A 38 3.78 12.79 14.31
N ALA A 39 2.96 13.25 13.36
CA ALA A 39 2.74 14.66 13.09
C ALA A 39 2.16 15.34 14.34
N ALA A 40 1.11 14.77 14.93
CA ALA A 40 0.48 15.28 16.15
C ALA A 40 1.48 15.36 17.32
N ARG A 41 2.28 14.30 17.54
CA ARG A 41 3.33 14.28 18.58
C ARG A 41 4.38 15.38 18.41
N ARG A 42 4.60 15.83 17.18
CA ARG A 42 5.56 16.91 16.85
C ARG A 42 4.90 18.28 16.72
N GLY A 43 3.60 18.39 16.98
CA GLY A 43 2.86 19.66 16.88
C GLY A 43 2.53 20.09 15.46
N TYR A 44 2.51 19.14 14.51
CA TYR A 44 2.11 19.38 13.12
C TYR A 44 0.74 18.77 12.83
N GLU A 45 -0.05 19.47 12.02
CA GLU A 45 -1.31 18.98 11.47
C GLU A 45 -1.17 18.71 9.97
N ILE A 46 -1.67 17.57 9.52
CA ILE A 46 -1.68 17.21 8.11
C ILE A 46 -2.90 17.86 7.47
N THR A 47 -2.68 18.92 6.69
CA THR A 47 -3.74 19.71 6.06
C THR A 47 -4.19 19.20 4.69
N SER A 48 -3.52 18.16 4.16
CA SER A 48 -3.72 17.65 2.81
C SER A 48 -3.69 16.12 2.77
N ASN A 49 -4.27 15.55 1.70
CA ASN A 49 -4.29 14.09 1.52
C ASN A 49 -2.89 13.50 1.38
N ILE A 50 -2.56 12.49 2.19
CA ILE A 50 -1.32 11.73 2.08
C ILE A 50 -1.42 10.77 0.89
N ARG A 51 -0.54 10.95 -0.10
CA ARG A 51 -0.39 10.04 -1.24
C ARG A 51 0.79 9.11 -0.98
N LEU A 52 0.55 7.81 -1.10
CA LEU A 52 1.56 6.77 -0.93
C LEU A 52 1.72 6.07 -2.28
N GLU A 53 2.95 6.04 -2.78
CA GLU A 53 3.35 5.32 -4.00
C GLU A 53 4.44 4.31 -3.64
N GLU A 54 4.44 3.15 -4.31
CA GLU A 54 5.51 2.17 -4.15
C GLU A 54 6.81 2.75 -4.70
N ILE A 55 7.91 2.56 -3.96
CA ILE A 55 9.24 2.94 -4.44
C ILE A 55 9.53 2.05 -5.65
N LYS A 56 9.66 2.68 -6.82
CA LYS A 56 10.20 2.00 -8.00
C LYS A 56 11.69 1.85 -7.73
N GLU A 57 12.19 0.62 -7.70
CA GLU A 57 13.62 0.35 -7.63
C GLU A 57 14.33 1.28 -8.62
N VAL A 58 15.24 2.10 -8.10
CA VAL A 58 16.13 2.90 -8.92
C VAL A 58 17.16 1.91 -9.43
N ASP A 59 17.08 1.54 -10.70
CA ASP A 59 18.14 0.79 -11.37
C ASP A 59 19.47 1.50 -11.07
N GLY A 60 20.33 0.82 -10.32
CA GLY A 60 21.61 1.36 -9.86
C GLY A 60 22.44 1.84 -11.04
N ILE A 61 22.94 3.07 -10.92
CA ILE A 61 24.04 3.60 -11.75
C ILE A 61 25.35 3.03 -11.22
#